data_AF-A0A3D8LA75-F1
#
_entry.id   AF-A0A3D8LA75-F1
#
_cell.length_a   1.000
_cell.length_b   1.000
_cell.length_c   1.000
_cell.angle_alpha   90.00
_cell.angle_beta   90.00
_cell.angle_gamma   90.00
#
_symmetry.space_group_name_H-M   'P 1'
#
loop_
_entity.id
_entity.type
_entity.pdbx_description
1 polymer ?
#
loop_
_entity_poly.entity_id
_entity_poly.type
_entity_poly.pdbx_seq_one_letter_code
_entity_poly.pdbx_strand_id
1 'polypeptide(L)'
;MLESLENNYLGWSAAMAPVIMGNPDKPELGEELTNSFCQTDPEIARHFARTTFLSNNRTDLRNIRTNTLILQCSEDVIAPLEVGLCKE
;
A
#
# COMPACT_ATOMS: atom_id res chain seq x y z
N MET A 1 -7.20 3.39 11.12
CA MET A 1 -6.27 2.66 10.22
C MET A 1 -4.84 3.16 10.38
N LEU A 2 -4.56 4.46 10.12
CA LEU A 2 -3.21 5.02 10.32
C LEU A 2 -2.82 5.14 11.80
N GLU A 3 -3.75 5.51 12.67
CA GLU A 3 -3.54 5.53 14.13
C GLU A 3 -3.21 4.13 14.69
N SER A 4 -3.73 3.07 14.06
CA SER A 4 -3.41 1.68 14.42
C SER A 4 -2.00 1.29 13.99
N LEU A 5 -1.53 1.80 12.85
CA LEU A 5 -0.15 1.65 12.39
C LEU A 5 0.85 2.40 13.29
N GLU A 6 0.47 3.57 13.81
CA GLU A 6 1.32 4.33 14.73
C GLU A 6 1.45 3.65 16.10
N ASN A 7 0.36 3.09 16.63
CA ASN A 7 0.27 2.53 17.98
C ASN A 7 0.58 1.02 18.08
N ASN A 8 0.37 0.24 17.01
CA ASN A 8 0.65 -1.20 16.98
C ASN A 8 1.01 -1.67 15.55
N TYR A 9 2.25 -1.39 15.15
CA TYR A 9 2.76 -1.74 13.83
C TYR A 9 2.66 -3.25 13.53
N LEU A 10 3.03 -4.13 14.46
CA LEU A 10 2.95 -5.58 14.25
C LEU A 10 1.51 -6.08 14.07
N GLY A 11 0.59 -5.61 14.91
CA GLY A 11 -0.83 -5.94 14.78
C GLY A 11 -1.46 -5.38 13.51
N TRP A 12 -1.04 -4.18 13.09
CA TRP A 12 -1.43 -3.63 11.80
C TRP A 12 -0.91 -4.50 10.64
N SER A 13 0.36 -4.90 10.67
CA SER A 13 0.98 -5.72 9.62
C SER A 13 0.26 -7.05 9.43
N ALA A 14 -0.03 -7.76 10.54
CA ALA A 14 -0.77 -9.02 10.49
C ALA A 14 -2.21 -8.86 9.98
N ALA A 15 -2.87 -7.74 10.28
CA ALA A 15 -4.22 -7.48 9.82
C ALA A 15 -4.28 -7.02 8.35
N MET A 16 -3.29 -6.23 7.92
CA MET A 16 -3.33 -5.56 6.62
C MET A 16 -2.65 -6.30 5.49
N ALA A 17 -1.59 -7.07 5.76
CA ALA A 17 -0.87 -7.77 4.70
C ALA A 17 -1.77 -8.75 3.89
N PRO A 18 -2.67 -9.54 4.49
CA PRO A 18 -3.59 -10.38 3.71
C PRO A 18 -4.57 -9.57 2.86
N VAL A 19 -5.04 -8.43 3.37
CA VAL A 19 -5.95 -7.52 2.65
C VAL A 19 -5.24 -6.86 1.47
N ILE A 20 -3.99 -6.43 1.66
CA ILE A 20 -3.16 -5.84 0.60
C ILE A 20 -2.83 -6.90 -0.47
N MET A 21 -2.50 -8.13 -0.04
CA MET A 21 -2.20 -9.22 -0.97
C MET A 21 -3.43 -9.65 -1.78
N GLY A 22 -4.62 -9.58 -1.19
CA GLY A 22 -5.89 -9.75 -1.90
C GLY A 22 -6.06 -11.13 -2.56
N ASN A 23 -5.33 -12.14 -2.10
CA ASN A 23 -5.28 -13.45 -2.74
C ASN A 23 -5.61 -14.59 -1.75
N PRO A 24 -6.90 -14.84 -1.48
CA PRO A 24 -7.31 -15.85 -0.51
C PRO A 24 -6.97 -17.28 -0.94
N ASP A 25 -6.79 -17.52 -2.25
CA ASP A 25 -6.42 -18.83 -2.79
C ASP A 25 -4.94 -19.20 -2.51
N LYS A 26 -4.12 -18.20 -2.17
CA LYS A 26 -2.69 -18.34 -1.88
C LYS A 26 -2.31 -17.60 -0.58
N PRO A 27 -2.77 -18.09 0.58
CA PRO A 27 -2.56 -17.42 1.87
C PRO A 27 -1.08 -17.24 2.23
N GLU A 28 -0.19 -18.11 1.73
CA GLU A 28 1.26 -18.04 1.95
C GLU A 28 1.87 -16.73 1.45
N LEU A 29 1.29 -16.10 0.43
CA LEU A 29 1.74 -14.80 -0.06
C LEU A 29 1.43 -13.68 0.94
N GLY A 30 0.28 -13.77 1.63
CA GLY A 30 -0.09 -12.84 2.70
C GLY A 30 0.78 -13.03 3.94
N GLU A 31 1.15 -14.27 4.27
CA GLU A 31 2.09 -14.59 5.35
C GLU A 31 3.49 -14.07 5.03
N GLU A 32 3.98 -14.26 3.80
CA GLU A 32 5.26 -13.72 3.35
C GLU A 32 5.30 -12.19 3.49
N LEU A 33 4.24 -11.50 3.04
CA LEU A 33 4.15 -10.04 3.16
C LEU A 33 4.09 -9.61 4.62
N THR A 34 3.37 -10.34 5.48
CA THR A 34 3.34 -10.08 6.93
C THR A 34 4.74 -10.19 7.53
N ASN A 35 5.46 -11.26 7.20
CA ASN A 35 6.82 -11.49 7.69
C ASN A 35 7.79 -10.39 7.23
N SER A 36 7.65 -9.93 5.98
CA SER A 36 8.43 -8.80 5.46
C SER A 36 8.20 -7.52 6.27
N PHE A 37 6.95 -7.19 6.57
CA PHE A 37 6.63 -6.02 7.40
C PHE A 37 7.18 -6.16 8.82
N CYS A 38 7.02 -7.33 9.46
CA CYS A 38 7.50 -7.59 10.81
C CYS A 38 9.04 -7.51 10.96
N GLN A 39 9.80 -7.72 9.88
CA GLN A 39 11.26 -7.60 9.89
C GLN A 39 11.76 -6.16 9.70
N THR A 40 10.89 -5.24 9.28
CA THR A 40 11.25 -3.83 9.10
C THR A 40 11.32 -3.12 10.45
N ASP A 41 12.32 -2.25 10.63
CA ASP A 41 12.43 -1.40 11.82
C ASP A 41 11.11 -0.62 12.04
N PRO A 42 10.48 -0.71 13.23
CA PRO A 42 9.16 -0.10 13.46
C PRO A 42 9.13 1.42 13.29
N GLU A 43 10.22 2.12 13.62
CA GLU A 43 10.29 3.58 13.48
C GLU A 43 10.37 3.97 12.01
N ILE A 44 11.21 3.27 11.23
CA ILE A 44 11.30 3.44 9.78
C ILE A 44 9.96 3.10 9.12
N ALA A 45 9.33 2.00 9.52
CA ALA A 45 8.07 1.58 8.93
C ALA A 45 6.93 2.56 9.21
N ARG A 46 6.87 3.13 10.42
CA ARG A 46 5.90 4.18 10.75
C ARG A 46 6.12 5.42 9.91
N HIS A 47 7.37 5.86 9.76
CA HIS A 47 7.71 7.00 8.92
C HIS A 47 7.36 6.75 7.44
N PHE A 48 7.70 5.57 6.93
CA PHE A 48 7.38 5.16 5.56
C PHE A 48 5.88 5.17 5.30
N ALA A 49 5.08 4.53 6.16
CA ALA A 49 3.64 4.48 6.00
C ALA A 49 2.98 5.86 6.09
N ARG A 50 3.41 6.74 7.01
CA ARG A 50 2.94 8.13 7.05
C ARG A 50 3.22 8.84 5.74
N THR A 51 4.43 8.69 5.20
CA THR A 51 4.81 9.31 3.93
C THR A 51 3.98 8.74 2.78
N THR A 52 3.80 7.43 2.71
CA THR A 52 3.08 6.76 1.62
C THR A 52 1.58 7.07 1.63
N PHE A 53 0.91 7.02 2.78
CA PHE A 53 -0.54 7.16 2.87
C PHE A 53 -1.04 8.61 3.03
N LEU A 54 -0.19 9.54 3.48
CA LEU A 54 -0.58 10.95 3.67
C LEU A 54 -0.06 11.88 2.57
N SER A 55 0.82 11.41 1.69
CA SER A 55 1.25 12.21 0.53
C SER A 55 0.12 12.41 -0.48
N ASN A 56 0.15 13.57 -1.16
CA ASN A 56 -0.76 13.88 -2.26
C ASN A 56 0.04 14.36 -3.47
N ASN A 57 0.36 13.43 -4.36
CA ASN A 57 1.20 13.70 -5.54
C ASN A 57 0.40 13.99 -6.83
N ARG A 58 -0.91 14.27 -6.73
CA ARG A 58 -1.77 14.46 -7.92
C ARG A 58 -1.28 15.59 -8.84
N THR A 59 -0.76 16.68 -8.27
CA THR A 59 -0.22 17.81 -9.04
C THR A 59 1.08 17.45 -9.74
N ASP A 60 1.87 16.55 -9.15
CA ASP A 60 3.19 16.16 -9.66
C ASP A 60 3.07 15.30 -10.92
N LEU A 61 1.95 14.59 -11.09
CA LEU A 61 1.67 13.78 -12.27
C LEU A 61 1.77 14.57 -13.58
N ARG A 62 1.44 15.88 -13.55
CA ARG A 62 1.55 16.78 -14.72
C ARG A 62 2.99 17.01 -15.18
N ASN A 63 3.96 16.74 -14.31
CA ASN A 63 5.38 16.94 -14.60
C ASN A 63 6.05 15.68 -15.17
N ILE A 64 5.33 14.54 -15.21
CA ILE A 64 5.86 13.28 -15.75
C ILE A 64 5.90 13.37 -17.28
N ARG A 65 7.11 13.32 -17.84
CA ARG A 65 7.34 13.37 -19.30
C ARG A 65 7.69 12.01 -19.91
N THR A 66 7.97 11.02 -19.07
CA THR A 66 8.35 9.68 -19.49
C THR A 66 7.10 8.87 -19.80
N ASN A 67 7.10 8.13 -20.91
CA ASN A 67 6.02 7.21 -21.23
C ASN A 67 5.84 6.20 -20.08
N THR A 68 4.63 6.14 -19.54
CA THR A 68 4.29 5.36 -18.35
C THR A 68 3.10 4.46 -18.65
N LEU A 69 3.20 3.17 -18.30
CA LEU A 69 2.10 2.22 -18.35
C LEU A 69 1.57 2.01 -16.94
N ILE A 70 0.26 2.22 -16.74
CA ILE A 70 -0.42 1.94 -15.48
C ILE A 70 -1.09 0.56 -15.59
N LEU A 71 -0.70 -0.37 -14.72
CA LEU A 71 -1.35 -1.68 -14.59
C LEU A 71 -2.30 -1.63 -13.40
N GLN A 72 -3.60 -1.63 -13.67
CA GLN A 72 -4.63 -1.54 -12.64
C GLN A 72 -5.14 -2.93 -12.25
N CYS A 73 -5.13 -3.22 -10.94
CA CYS A 73 -5.78 -4.39 -10.37
C CYS A 73 -7.31 -4.26 -10.47
N SER A 74 -8.00 -5.35 -10.81
CA SER A 74 -9.46 -5.38 -10.89
C SER A 74 -10.13 -5.27 -9.51
N GLU A 75 -9.48 -5.80 -8.48
CA GLU A 75 -9.94 -5.79 -7.09
C GLU A 75 -8.79 -5.32 -6.19
N ASP A 76 -8.83 -4.05 -5.77
CA ASP A 76 -7.80 -3.45 -4.92
C ASP A 76 -8.43 -2.47 -3.93
N VAL A 77 -8.24 -2.75 -2.64
CA VAL A 77 -8.79 -1.96 -1.52
C VAL A 77 -7.99 -0.67 -1.28
N ILE A 78 -6.72 -0.64 -1.67
CA ILE A 78 -5.81 0.50 -1.48
C ILE A 78 -5.91 1.47 -2.66
N ALA A 79 -5.97 0.95 -3.89
CA ALA A 79 -6.01 1.73 -5.12
C ALA A 79 -7.20 1.30 -6.01
N PRO A 80 -8.44 1.77 -5.72
CA PRO A 80 -9.61 1.41 -6.51
C PRO A 80 -9.50 1.95 -7.95
N LEU A 81 -10.35 1.44 -8.86
CA LEU A 81 -10.28 1.72 -10.30
C LEU A 81 -10.21 3.22 -10.61
N GLU A 82 -10.95 4.06 -9.88
CA GLU A 82 -11.00 5.51 -10.11
C GLU A 82 -9.66 6.22 -9.92
N VAL A 83 -8.70 5.59 -9.24
CA VAL A 83 -7.34 6.10 -9.05
C VAL A 83 -6.48 5.87 -10.29
N GLY A 84 -6.58 4.69 -10.91
CA GLY A 84 -5.80 4.32 -12.11
C GLY A 84 -6.36 4.87 -13.42
N LEU A 85 -7.61 5.32 -13.43
CA LEU A 85 -8.21 5.96 -14.60
C LEU A 85 -7.56 7.33 -14.85
N CYS A 86 -6.88 7.47 -16.00
CA CYS A 86 -6.53 8.79 -16.54
C CYS A 86 -7.83 9.56 -16.80
N LYS A 87 -8.18 10.50 -15.91
CA LYS A 87 -9.15 11.53 -16.23
C LYS A 87 -8.44 12.59 -17.07
N GLU A 88 -8.95 12.81 -18.27
CA GLU A 88 -8.58 13.92 -19.16
C GLU A 88 -8.76 15.28 -18.47
#